data_AF-A0A9X9M9W7-F1
#
_entry.id   AF-A0A9X9M9W7-F1
#
_cell.length_a   1.000
_cell.length_b   1.000
_cell.length_c   1.000
_cell.angle_alpha   90.00
_cell.angle_beta   90.00
_cell.angle_gamma   90.00
#
_symmetry.space_group_name_H-M   'P 1'
#
loop_
_entity.id
_entity.type
_entity.pdbx_description
1 polymer ?
#
loop_
_entity_poly.entity_id
_entity_poly.type
_entity_poly.pdbx_seq_one_letter_code
_entity_poly.pdbx_strand_id
1 'polypeptide(L)' 'MKSCQFFICTANTEWRDGKHVVFDKMKEGVNFVEAIEYFGTRNGKTSKKIAIADCGRI' A
#
# COMPACT_ATOMS: atom_id res chain seq x y z
N MET A 1 -10.59 -17.80 -6.20
CA MET A 1 -10.93 -16.40 -6.52
C MET A 1 -10.00 -15.51 -5.68
N LYS A 2 -8.86 -15.08 -6.22
CA LYS A 2 -7.97 -14.17 -5.47
C LYS A 2 -8.49 -12.74 -5.65
N SER A 3 -8.78 -12.08 -4.53
CA SER A 3 -9.17 -10.68 -4.43
C SER A 3 -8.12 -9.78 -5.10
N CYS A 4 -8.54 -8.71 -5.79
CA CYS A 4 -7.66 -7.68 -6.35
C CYS A 4 -7.07 -6.75 -5.29
N GLN A 5 -7.33 -7.01 -4.00
CA GLN A 5 -6.78 -6.25 -2.90
C GLN A 5 -5.27 -6.49 -2.77
N PHE A 6 -4.51 -5.40 -2.73
CA PHE A 6 -3.09 -5.38 -2.43
C PHE A 6 -2.80 -4.37 -1.32
N PHE A 7 -1.59 -4.39 -0.79
CA PHE A 7 -1.09 -3.40 0.15
C PHE A 7 0.37 -3.08 -0.15
N ILE A 8 0.80 -1.89 0.28
CA ILE A 8 2.18 -1.43 0.19
C ILE A 8 2.70 -1.33 1.62
N CYS A 9 3.86 -1.92 1.90
CA CYS A 9 4.50 -1.83 3.21
C CYS A 9 5.29 -0.53 3.33
N THR A 10 5.05 0.25 4.38
CA THR A 10 5.80 1.47 4.74
C THR A 10 6.96 1.19 5.72
N ALA A 11 7.01 -0.03 6.27
CA ALA A 11 8.08 -0.53 7.14
C ALA A 11 8.36 -2.01 6.86
N ASN A 12 9.46 -2.54 7.40
CA ASN A 12 9.76 -3.97 7.30
C ASN A 12 8.72 -4.79 8.05
N THR A 13 8.16 -5.82 7.39
CA THR A 13 7.08 -6.67 7.94
C THR A 13 7.44 -8.16 7.90
N GLU A 14 8.55 -8.55 8.54
CA GLU A 14 9.06 -9.94 8.53
C GLU A 14 8.02 -10.97 9.03
N TRP A 15 7.12 -10.57 9.93
CA TRP A 15 6.05 -11.44 10.46
C TRP A 15 4.97 -11.83 9.42
N ARG A 16 5.02 -11.24 8.22
CA ARG A 16 4.11 -11.56 7.09
C ARG A 16 4.72 -12.54 6.09
N ASP A 17 5.98 -12.91 6.25
CA ASP A 17 6.67 -13.83 5.35
C ASP A 17 5.99 -15.20 5.31
N GLY A 18 5.84 -15.76 4.11
CA GLY A 18 5.12 -17.02 3.87
C GLY A 18 3.59 -16.92 3.97
N LYS A 19 3.01 -15.82 4.48
CA LYS A 19 1.56 -15.61 4.59
C LYS A 19 1.00 -14.72 3.47
N HIS A 20 1.79 -13.75 3.01
CA HIS A 20 1.45 -12.89 1.88
C HIS A 20 2.51 -13.01 0.80
N VAL A 21 2.07 -13.10 -0.45
CA VAL A 21 2.97 -13.12 -1.60
C VAL A 21 3.41 -11.70 -1.91
N VAL A 22 4.71 -11.43 -1.82
CA VAL A 22 5.33 -10.21 -2.35
C VAL A 22 5.51 -10.41 -3.86
N PHE A 23 4.89 -9.57 -4.67
CA PHE A 23 4.92 -9.69 -6.13
C PHE A 23 5.76 -8.60 -6.82
N ASP A 24 6.02 -7.46 -6.16
CA ASP A 24 6.85 -6.37 -6.69
C ASP A 24 7.37 -5.46 -5.56
N LYS A 25 8.30 -4.56 -5.90
CA LYS A 25 8.82 -3.49 -5.04
C LYS A 25 8.74 -2.15 -5.78
N MET A 26 8.30 -1.11 -5.07
CA MET A 26 8.28 0.25 -5.62
C MET A 26 9.67 0.71 -6.05
N LYS A 27 9.77 1.20 -7.30
CA LYS A 27 10.98 1.82 -7.84
C LYS A 27 11.00 3.33 -7.58
N GLU A 28 9.84 3.98 -7.64
CA GLU A 28 9.66 5.43 -7.50
C GLU A 28 8.40 5.72 -6.66
N GLY A 29 8.28 6.95 -6.13
CA GLY A 29 7.06 7.42 -5.47
C GLY A 29 6.89 7.08 -3.99
N VAL A 30 7.97 6.70 -3.27
CA VAL A 30 7.91 6.40 -1.83
C VAL A 30 7.33 7.56 -1.02
N ASN A 31 7.73 8.80 -1.31
CA ASN A 31 7.23 10.00 -0.63
C ASN A 31 5.71 10.18 -0.77
N PHE A 32 5.11 9.70 -1.86
CA PHE A 32 3.66 9.74 -2.05
C PHE A 32 2.95 8.74 -1.14
N VAL A 33 3.53 7.56 -0.95
CA VAL A 33 3.01 6.55 -0.01
C VAL A 33 3.10 7.06 1.42
N GLU A 34 4.19 7.74 1.80
CA GLU A 34 4.33 8.37 3.11
C GLU A 34 3.27 9.47 3.33
N ALA A 35 2.99 10.28 2.29
CA ALA A 35 1.92 11.27 2.35
C ALA A 35 0.53 10.65 2.50
N ILE A 36 0.28 9.49 1.87
CA ILE A 36 -0.95 8.70 2.08
C ILE A 36 -1.03 8.17 3.51
N GLU A 37 0.07 7.64 4.04
CA GLU A 37 0.16 7.09 5.39
C GLU A 37 -0.18 8.14 6.46
N TYR A 38 0.19 9.40 6.24
CA TYR A 38 -0.18 10.52 7.13
C TYR A 38 -1.70 10.67 7.33
N PHE A 39 -2.51 10.28 6.34
CA PHE A 39 -3.98 10.32 6.48
C PHE A 39 -4.56 9.07 7.16
N GLY A 40 -3.73 8.05 7.44
CA GLY A 40 -4.11 6.84 8.13
C GLY A 40 -4.35 7.03 9.63
N THR A 41 -4.93 6.02 10.26
CA THR A 41 -5.09 5.96 11.71
C THR A 41 -4.79 4.55 12.21
N ARG A 42 -4.62 4.40 13.53
CA ARG A 42 -4.26 3.11 14.15
C ARG A 42 -5.26 1.98 13.86
N ASN A 43 -6.53 2.29 13.61
CA ASN A 43 -7.55 1.28 13.26
C ASN A 43 -7.69 1.06 11.75
N GLY A 44 -6.85 1.68 10.92
CA GLY A 44 -6.85 1.56 9.46
C GLY A 44 -7.87 2.46 8.74
N LYS A 45 -8.71 3.21 9.46
CA LYS A 45 -9.62 4.18 8.83
C LYS A 45 -8.83 5.42 8.40
N THR A 46 -9.03 5.86 7.17
CA THR A 46 -8.43 7.10 6.69
C THR A 46 -9.26 8.31 7.12
N SER A 47 -8.58 9.42 7.40
CA SER A 47 -9.21 10.72 7.72
C SER A 47 -9.79 11.42 6.49
N LYS A 48 -9.30 11.06 5.29
CA LYS A 48 -9.79 11.54 4.00
C LYS A 48 -10.05 10.37 3.05
N LYS A 49 -10.89 10.60 2.04
CA LYS A 49 -11.07 9.64 0.94
C LYS A 49 -9.82 9.63 0.07
N ILE A 50 -9.21 8.46 -0.11
CA ILE A 50 -8.05 8.25 -0.97
C ILE A 50 -8.50 7.34 -2.11
N ALA A 51 -8.22 7.76 -3.35
CA ALA A 51 -8.62 7.03 -4.54
C ALA A 51 -7.50 7.09 -5.58
N ILE A 52 -7.36 6.01 -6.35
CA ILE A 52 -6.53 5.98 -7.55
C ILE A 52 -7.35 6.65 -8.65
N ALA A 53 -6.98 7.87 -9.04
CA ALA A 53 -7.71 8.64 -10.04
C ALA A 53 -7.45 8.13 -11.48
N ASP A 54 -6.25 7.61 -11.73
CA ASP A 54 -5.84 7.02 -13.00
C ASP A 54 -4.77 5.94 -12.76
N CYS A 55 -4.72 4.92 -13.62
CA CYS A 55 -3.71 3.85 -13.57
C CYS A 55 -3.49 3.22 -14.94
N GLY A 56 -2.26 2.76 -15.19
CA GLY A 56 -1.90 2.16 -16.46
C GLY A 56 -0.47 1.60 -16.45
N ARG A 57 -0.05 1.11 -17.60
CA ARG A 57 1.32 0.65 -17.84
C ARG A 57 2.08 1.73 -18.62
N ILE A 58 3.33 1.96 -18.22
CA ILE A 58 4.32 2.70 -19.02
C ILE A 58 4.94 1.76 -20.06
#